data_AF-A0AAV4SEN9-F1
#
_entry.id   AF-A0AAV4SEN9-F1
#
_cell.length_a   1.000
_cell.length_b   1.000
_cell.length_c   1.000
_cell.angle_alpha   90.00
_cell.angle_beta   90.00
_cell.angle_gamma   90.00
#
_symmetry.space_group_name_H-M   'P 1'
#
loop_
_entity.id
_entity.type
_entity.pdbx_description
1 polymer ?
#
loop_
_entity_poly.entity_id
_entity_poly.type
_entity_poly.pdbx_seq_one_letter_code
_entity_poly.pdbx_strand_id
1 'polypeptide(L)'
;MAVNAAVDYCITNQLQASSIISDSRSVLLALANVNNTGTDISKIKNKIFNHNGIIHLFWIKAHVGFAGNEKADEYAKEVTCKPDVDIATQYNTLFVKNIIKKEIVAEWQHRWDNSFKGREVFSIFSLVKTTRIQGDFYLNQLITGHGALAKYQAMFLEKKHPVSVVTL
;
A
#
# COMPACT_ATOMS: atom_id res chain seq x y z
N MET A 1 7.12 8.04 15.10
CA MET A 1 5.84 7.51 15.64
C MET A 1 5.64 8.00 17.06
N ALA A 2 4.39 8.19 17.50
CA ALA A 2 3.99 8.85 18.76
C ALA A 2 4.71 8.33 20.01
N VAL A 3 4.91 7.01 20.15
CA VAL A 3 5.67 6.42 21.27
C VAL A 3 7.11 6.92 21.31
N ASN A 4 7.80 7.02 20.16
CA ASN A 4 9.15 7.58 20.11
C ASN A 4 9.17 9.05 20.56
N ALA A 5 8.17 9.85 20.17
CA ALA A 5 8.08 11.25 20.58
C ALA A 5 7.84 11.38 22.10
N ALA A 6 7.01 10.51 22.67
CA ALA A 6 6.79 10.46 24.12
C ALA A 6 8.07 10.03 24.87
N VAL A 7 8.82 9.05 24.36
CA VAL A 7 10.13 8.67 24.91
C VAL A 7 11.13 9.82 24.82
N ASP A 8 11.21 10.48 23.67
CA ASP A 8 12.08 11.65 23.49
C ASP A 8 11.72 12.75 24.50
N TYR A 9 10.44 13.03 24.70
CA TYR A 9 9.98 13.98 25.71
C TYR A 9 10.42 13.58 27.13
N CYS A 10 10.32 12.30 27.50
CA CYS A 10 10.75 11.83 28.82
C CYS A 10 12.26 12.02 29.03
N ILE A 11 13.05 11.76 27.99
CA ILE A 11 14.50 11.91 28.01
C ILE A 11 14.89 13.39 28.07
N THR A 12 14.32 14.23 27.21
CA THR A 12 14.61 15.68 27.16
C THR A 12 14.30 16.36 28.49
N ASN A 13 13.22 15.96 29.17
CA ASN A 13 12.85 16.51 30.47
C ASN A 13 13.48 15.76 31.66
N GLN A 14 14.38 14.79 31.41
CA GLN A 14 15.08 14.00 32.43
C GLN A 14 14.13 13.39 33.49
N LEU A 15 12.97 12.90 33.05
CA LEU A 15 11.97 12.36 33.97
C LEU A 15 12.49 11.10 34.65
N GLN A 16 12.47 11.08 35.98
CA GLN A 16 12.95 9.95 36.79
C GLN A 16 12.04 8.73 36.69
N ALA A 17 10.72 8.96 36.61
CA ALA A 17 9.72 7.92 36.40
C ALA A 17 8.60 8.47 35.52
N SER A 18 8.21 7.72 34.50
CA SER A 18 7.16 8.11 33.56
C SER A 18 6.37 6.90 33.08
N SER A 19 5.11 7.12 32.71
CA SER A 19 4.24 6.10 32.15
C SER A 19 3.71 6.58 30.81
N ILE A 20 4.02 5.84 29.74
CA ILE A 20 3.52 6.09 28.39
C ILE A 20 2.40 5.10 28.14
N ILE A 21 1.21 5.62 27.91
CA ILE A 21 0.00 4.86 27.63
C ILE A 21 -0.26 4.93 26.13
N SER A 22 -0.37 3.78 25.47
CA SER A 22 -0.62 3.71 24.02
C SER A 22 -1.65 2.65 23.69
N ASP A 23 -2.52 2.94 22.73
CA ASP A 23 -3.45 1.98 22.15
C ASP A 23 -2.83 1.09 21.04
N SER A 24 -1.63 1.45 20.57
CA SER A 24 -0.92 0.75 19.51
C SER A 24 -0.27 -0.54 19.99
N ARG A 25 -1.08 -1.60 20.08
CA ARG A 25 -0.63 -2.94 20.52
C ARG A 25 0.55 -3.46 19.72
N SER A 26 0.58 -3.20 18.41
CA SER A 26 1.66 -3.66 17.52
C SER A 26 3.00 -3.04 17.88
N VAL A 27 3.05 -1.74 18.21
CA VAL A 27 4.27 -1.04 18.63
C VAL A 27 4.77 -1.58 19.96
N LEU A 28 3.87 -1.78 20.93
CA LEU A 28 4.23 -2.31 22.25
C LEU A 28 4.76 -3.74 22.17
N LEU A 29 4.12 -4.60 21.37
CA LEU A 29 4.61 -5.97 21.12
C LEU A 29 5.97 -5.97 20.41
N ALA A 30 6.18 -5.06 19.45
CA ALA A 30 7.46 -4.91 18.77
C ALA A 30 8.59 -4.47 19.72
N LEU A 31 8.28 -3.57 20.66
CA LEU A 31 9.22 -3.13 21.70
C LEU A 31 9.53 -4.24 22.72
N ALA A 32 8.52 -5.02 23.11
CA ALA A 32 8.68 -6.14 24.03
C ALA A 32 9.46 -7.32 23.42
N ASN A 33 9.38 -7.51 22.09
CA ASN A 33 10.09 -8.59 21.41
C ASN A 33 11.59 -8.28 21.27
N VAL A 34 12.43 -8.96 22.03
CA VAL A 34 13.90 -8.80 22.03
C VAL A 34 14.50 -9.06 20.63
N ASN A 35 13.97 -10.02 19.89
CA ASN A 35 14.48 -10.43 18.57
C ASN A 35 14.08 -9.45 17.44
N ASN A 36 13.22 -8.47 17.71
CA ASN A 36 12.87 -7.47 16.71
C ASN A 36 14.00 -6.45 16.57
N THR A 37 14.70 -6.54 15.42
CA THR A 37 15.84 -5.69 15.03
C THR A 37 15.45 -4.59 14.04
N GLY A 38 14.15 -4.35 13.80
CA GLY A 38 13.68 -3.27 12.93
C GLY A 38 14.31 -1.93 13.34
N THR A 39 14.82 -1.18 12.36
CA THR A 39 15.66 0.02 12.59
C THR A 39 15.02 1.03 13.57
N ASP A 40 13.73 1.31 13.41
CA ASP A 40 13.03 2.28 14.26
C ASP A 40 12.75 1.75 15.67
N ILE A 41 12.41 0.46 15.81
CA ILE A 41 12.17 -0.18 17.10
C ILE A 41 13.47 -0.27 17.90
N SER A 42 14.57 -0.65 17.24
CA SER A 42 15.91 -0.71 17.85
C SER A 42 16.35 0.67 18.35
N LYS A 43 16.09 1.74 17.59
CA LYS A 43 16.37 3.12 18.04
C LYS A 43 15.59 3.47 19.31
N ILE A 44 14.30 3.15 19.37
CA ILE A 44 13.47 3.42 20.56
C ILE A 44 13.97 2.61 21.75
N LYS A 45 14.27 1.31 21.57
CA LYS A 45 14.82 0.47 22.64
C LYS A 45 16.12 1.04 23.20
N ASN A 46 17.04 1.46 22.33
CA ASN A 46 18.31 2.06 22.76
C ASN A 46 18.10 3.36 23.53
N LYS A 47 17.15 4.21 23.11
CA LYS A 47 16.79 5.43 23.84
C LYS A 47 16.27 5.13 25.25
N ILE A 48 15.36 4.15 25.38
CA ILE A 48 14.83 3.72 26.68
C ILE A 48 15.94 3.12 27.54
N PHE A 49 16.80 2.27 26.98
CA PHE A 49 17.89 1.62 27.70
C PHE A 49 18.95 2.60 28.22
N ASN A 50 19.25 3.64 27.45
CA ASN A 50 20.24 4.66 27.83
C ASN A 50 19.66 5.76 28.74
N HIS A 51 18.34 5.79 28.95
CA HIS A 51 17.72 6.77 29.84
C HIS A 51 17.95 6.38 31.30
N ASN A 52 18.34 7.35 32.13
CA ASN A 52 18.68 7.09 33.53
C ASN A 52 17.45 6.94 34.45
N GLY A 53 16.24 7.17 33.91
CA GLY A 53 14.97 7.00 34.62
C GLY A 53 14.18 5.80 34.13
N ILE A 54 13.03 5.55 34.76
CA ILE A 54 12.14 4.44 34.45
C ILE A 54 11.01 4.90 33.53
N ILE A 55 10.83 4.21 32.41
CA ILE A 55 9.71 4.43 31.48
C ILE A 55 8.85 3.16 31.45
N HIS A 56 7.64 3.26 31.99
CA HIS A 56 6.64 2.20 31.89
C HIS A 56 5.83 2.37 30.61
N LEU A 57 5.63 1.28 29.87
CA LEU A 57 4.79 1.26 28.67
C LEU A 57 3.52 0.45 28.96
N PHE A 58 2.35 1.07 28.80
CA PHE A 58 1.06 0.43 29.02
C PHE A 58 0.23 0.38 27.74
N TRP A 59 -0.39 -0.76 27.51
CA TRP A 59 -1.38 -0.91 26.47
C TRP A 59 -2.78 -0.61 27.01
N ILE A 60 -3.53 0.21 26.27
CA ILE A 60 -4.97 0.40 26.49
C ILE A 60 -5.75 0.03 25.24
N LYS A 61 -7.04 -0.26 25.41
CA LYS A 61 -7.93 -0.46 24.28
C LYS A 61 -8.32 0.90 23.70
N ALA A 62 -8.24 1.04 22.37
CA ALA A 62 -8.69 2.24 21.66
C ALA A 62 -10.19 2.47 21.83
N HIS A 63 -10.61 3.74 21.85
CA HIS A 63 -12.01 4.17 21.82
C HIS A 63 -12.88 3.62 22.97
N VAL A 64 -12.35 3.58 24.20
CA VAL A 64 -13.08 3.14 25.39
C VAL A 64 -13.29 4.29 26.40
N GLY A 65 -13.22 5.56 25.98
CA GLY A 65 -13.45 6.70 26.88
C GLY A 65 -12.21 7.19 27.64
N PHE A 66 -11.00 6.75 27.27
CA PHE A 66 -9.78 7.30 27.87
C PHE A 66 -9.48 8.68 27.27
N ALA A 67 -9.84 9.74 28.01
CA ALA A 67 -9.74 11.12 27.54
C ALA A 67 -8.37 11.50 26.94
N GLY A 68 -7.27 11.00 27.52
CA GLY A 68 -5.92 11.24 26.99
C GLY A 68 -5.67 10.58 25.63
N ASN A 69 -6.17 9.36 25.41
CA ASN A 69 -6.04 8.67 24.12
C ASN A 69 -6.94 9.32 23.07
N GLU A 70 -8.18 9.63 23.44
CA GLU A 70 -9.14 10.26 22.53
C GLU A 70 -8.66 11.62 22.07
N LYS A 71 -8.06 12.40 22.97
CA LYS A 71 -7.43 13.68 22.64
C LYS A 71 -6.20 13.51 21.75
N ALA A 72 -5.39 12.47 21.98
CA ALA A 72 -4.26 12.15 21.09
C ALA A 72 -4.73 11.75 19.68
N ASP A 73 -5.82 10.97 19.58
CA ASP A 73 -6.44 10.59 18.30
C ASP A 73 -7.05 11.80 17.58
N GLU A 74 -7.68 12.70 18.31
CA GLU A 74 -8.20 13.97 17.80
C GLU A 74 -7.08 14.80 17.17
N TYR A 75 -5.97 15.01 17.89
CA TYR A 75 -4.81 15.72 17.35
C TYR A 75 -4.21 15.01 16.13
N ALA A 76 -4.14 13.68 16.14
CA ALA A 76 -3.65 12.93 14.99
C ALA A 76 -4.56 13.14 13.75
N LYS A 77 -5.88 13.17 13.94
CA LYS A 77 -6.85 13.44 12.86
C LYS A 77 -6.75 14.88 12.35
N GLU A 78 -6.64 15.86 13.23
CA GLU A 78 -6.49 17.27 12.83
C GLU A 78 -5.27 17.46 11.92
N VAL A 79 -4.15 16.81 12.25
CA VAL A 79 -2.93 16.88 11.43
C VAL A 79 -3.14 16.25 10.05
N THR A 80 -3.97 15.19 9.92
CA THR A 80 -4.29 14.62 8.59
C THR A 80 -5.12 15.55 7.70
N CYS A 81 -5.78 16.55 8.27
CA CYS A 81 -6.58 17.53 7.53
C CYS A 81 -5.80 18.81 7.16
N LYS A 82 -4.55 18.96 7.63
CA LYS A 82 -3.72 20.11 7.26
C LYS A 82 -3.23 19.99 5.81
N PRO A 83 -3.20 21.12 5.05
CA PRO A 83 -2.70 21.12 3.68
C PRO A 83 -1.18 20.92 3.60
N ASP A 84 -0.46 21.35 4.64
CA ASP A 84 1.00 21.27 4.72
C ASP A 84 1.46 20.12 5.63
N VAL A 85 2.53 19.46 5.21
CA VAL A 85 3.18 18.38 5.98
C VAL A 85 4.30 18.98 6.82
N ASP A 86 4.06 19.11 8.13
CA ASP A 86 5.02 19.68 9.09
C ASP A 86 6.33 18.87 9.19
N ILE A 87 6.29 17.56 8.94
CA ILE A 87 7.45 16.65 9.00
C ILE A 87 7.40 15.71 7.79
N ALA A 88 8.34 15.87 6.86
CA ALA A 88 8.51 14.95 5.74
C ALA A 88 8.98 13.58 6.24
N THR A 89 8.06 12.62 6.37
CA THR A 89 8.44 11.22 6.58
C THR A 89 9.05 10.68 5.30
N GLN A 90 10.11 9.86 5.40
CA GLN A 90 10.62 9.12 4.24
C GLN A 90 9.46 8.33 3.62
N TYR A 91 9.30 8.45 2.30
CA TYR A 91 8.24 7.74 1.60
C TYR A 91 8.39 6.25 1.85
N ASN A 92 7.35 5.63 2.41
CA ASN A 92 7.30 4.18 2.52
C ASN A 92 7.41 3.60 1.09
N THR A 93 8.27 2.60 0.89
CA THR A 93 8.42 1.92 -0.40
C THR A 93 7.09 1.46 -0.99
N LEU A 94 6.14 1.03 -0.14
CA LEU A 94 4.78 0.67 -0.57
C LEU A 94 3.99 1.88 -1.08
N PHE A 95 4.13 3.04 -0.44
CA PHE A 95 3.50 4.28 -0.89
C PHE A 95 4.02 4.69 -2.27
N VAL A 96 5.34 4.69 -2.47
CA VAL A 96 5.95 4.98 -3.77
C VAL A 96 5.50 3.97 -4.83
N LYS A 97 5.51 2.67 -4.50
CA LYS A 97 5.01 1.61 -5.40
C LYS A 97 3.54 1.82 -5.79
N ASN A 98 2.71 2.27 -4.85
CA ASN A 98 1.30 2.55 -5.12
C ASN A 98 1.10 3.75 -6.04
N ILE A 99 1.89 4.82 -5.87
CA ILE A 99 1.89 5.97 -6.79
C ILE A 99 2.28 5.50 -8.19
N ILE A 100 3.43 4.84 -8.31
CA ILE A 100 3.93 4.34 -9.60
C ILE A 100 2.89 3.42 -10.27
N LYS A 101 2.26 2.52 -9.50
CA LYS A 101 1.22 1.63 -10.03
C LYS A 101 0.02 2.41 -10.57
N LYS A 102 -0.42 3.46 -9.88
CA LYS A 102 -1.53 4.32 -10.34
C LYS A 102 -1.17 5.03 -11.65
N GLU A 103 0.02 5.63 -11.72
CA GLU A 103 0.50 6.31 -12.94
C GLU A 103 0.59 5.34 -14.12
N ILE A 104 1.15 4.15 -13.92
CA ILE A 104 1.22 3.11 -14.97
C ILE A 104 -0.18 2.73 -15.46
N VAL A 105 -1.13 2.50 -14.56
CA VAL A 105 -2.51 2.13 -14.96
C VAL A 105 -3.19 3.28 -15.71
N ALA A 106 -3.00 4.53 -15.27
CA ALA A 106 -3.57 5.70 -15.93
C ALA A 106 -3.00 5.87 -17.36
N GLU A 107 -1.68 5.75 -17.52
CA GLU A 107 -1.03 5.83 -18.83
C GLU A 107 -1.48 4.68 -19.76
N TRP A 108 -1.61 3.46 -19.22
CA TRP A 108 -2.13 2.33 -20.00
C TRP A 108 -3.59 2.54 -20.40
N GLN A 109 -4.43 3.07 -19.51
CA GLN A 109 -5.81 3.39 -19.82
C GLN A 109 -5.88 4.45 -20.93
N HIS A 110 -5.08 5.51 -20.83
CA HIS A 110 -5.02 6.56 -21.84
C HIS A 110 -4.66 5.99 -23.22
N ARG A 111 -3.67 5.10 -23.31
CA ARG A 111 -3.33 4.41 -24.56
C ARG A 111 -4.43 3.48 -25.05
N TRP A 112 -5.12 2.81 -24.13
CA TRP A 112 -6.20 1.89 -24.48
C TRP A 112 -7.41 2.62 -25.08
N ASP A 113 -7.79 3.76 -24.50
CA ASP A 113 -8.88 4.61 -24.97
C ASP A 113 -8.61 5.17 -26.37
N ASN A 114 -7.35 5.54 -26.64
CA ASN A 114 -6.93 6.17 -27.89
C ASN A 114 -6.43 5.18 -28.96
N SER A 115 -6.39 3.87 -28.66
CA SER A 115 -5.96 2.86 -29.61
C SER A 115 -7.03 2.62 -30.68
N PHE A 116 -6.58 2.54 -31.95
CA PHE A 116 -7.40 2.03 -33.06
C PHE A 116 -7.36 0.49 -33.17
N LYS A 117 -6.41 -0.16 -32.50
CA LYS A 117 -6.26 -1.62 -32.49
C LYS A 117 -7.04 -2.24 -31.34
N GLY A 118 -7.57 -3.45 -31.53
CA GLY A 118 -8.22 -4.23 -30.46
C GLY A 118 -9.59 -3.70 -30.02
N ARG A 119 -10.30 -2.95 -30.87
CA ARG A 119 -11.60 -2.32 -30.53
C ARG A 119 -12.70 -3.31 -30.13
N GLU A 120 -12.67 -4.52 -30.69
CA GLU A 120 -13.56 -5.62 -30.31
C GLU A 120 -13.30 -6.09 -28.88
N VAL A 121 -12.04 -6.08 -28.42
CA VAL A 121 -11.70 -6.36 -27.02
C VAL A 121 -12.05 -5.18 -26.14
N PHE A 122 -11.83 -3.95 -26.62
CA PHE A 122 -12.15 -2.71 -25.90
C PHE A 122 -13.64 -2.63 -25.54
N SER A 123 -14.55 -3.07 -26.43
CA SER A 123 -15.99 -3.05 -26.15
C SER A 123 -16.38 -3.99 -24.99
N ILE A 124 -15.59 -5.05 -24.75
CA ILE A 124 -15.80 -6.01 -23.66
C ILE A 124 -15.04 -5.58 -22.39
N PHE A 125 -13.81 -5.12 -22.56
CA PHE A 125 -12.89 -4.72 -21.50
C PHE A 125 -12.36 -3.30 -21.74
N SER A 126 -13.21 -2.31 -21.48
CA SER A 126 -12.84 -0.90 -21.64
C SER A 126 -11.90 -0.37 -20.55
N LEU A 127 -11.84 -1.04 -19.39
CA LEU A 127 -11.03 -0.62 -18.25
C LEU A 127 -9.79 -1.51 -18.08
N VAL A 128 -8.63 -0.88 -18.00
CA VAL A 128 -7.36 -1.51 -17.65
C VAL A 128 -7.39 -1.93 -16.20
N LYS A 129 -7.07 -3.21 -15.95
CA LYS A 129 -7.00 -3.80 -14.61
C LYS A 129 -5.69 -4.57 -14.48
N THR A 130 -5.08 -4.50 -13.30
CA THR A 130 -3.85 -5.26 -12.99
C THR A 130 -4.16 -6.68 -12.48
N THR A 131 -5.44 -7.00 -12.26
CA THR A 131 -5.86 -8.33 -11.86
C THR A 131 -5.89 -9.23 -13.09
N ARG A 132 -5.37 -10.46 -12.95
CA ARG A 132 -5.46 -11.44 -14.01
C ARG A 132 -6.91 -11.84 -14.18
N ILE A 133 -7.40 -11.78 -15.40
CA ILE A 133 -8.66 -12.46 -15.75
C ILE A 133 -8.32 -13.95 -15.77
N GLN A 134 -8.85 -14.72 -14.81
CA GLN A 134 -8.85 -16.19 -14.92
C GLN A 134 -9.80 -16.54 -16.07
N GLY A 135 -9.25 -16.60 -17.28
CA GLY A 135 -9.96 -16.98 -18.49
C GLY A 135 -9.37 -18.25 -19.07
N ASP A 136 -10.25 -19.13 -19.55
CA ASP A 136 -9.87 -20.27 -20.36
C ASP A 136 -8.98 -19.83 -21.54
N PHE A 137 -7.98 -20.65 -21.90
CA PHE A 137 -7.03 -20.32 -22.97
C PHE A 137 -7.74 -20.08 -24.31
N TYR A 138 -8.70 -20.95 -24.67
CA TYR A 138 -9.42 -20.86 -25.93
C TYR A 138 -10.39 -19.68 -25.93
N LEU A 139 -11.03 -19.40 -24.80
CA LEU A 139 -11.88 -18.22 -24.64
C LEU A 139 -11.08 -16.92 -24.84
N ASN A 140 -9.87 -16.85 -24.30
CA ASN A 140 -8.99 -15.68 -24.51
C ASN A 140 -8.59 -15.52 -25.98
N GLN A 141 -8.27 -16.60 -26.68
CA GLN A 141 -7.98 -16.57 -28.12
C GLN A 141 -9.19 -16.04 -28.91
N LEU A 142 -10.39 -16.55 -28.61
CA LEU A 142 -11.62 -16.11 -29.27
C LEU A 142 -11.89 -14.61 -29.02
N ILE A 143 -11.86 -14.17 -27.77
CA ILE A 143 -12.17 -12.79 -27.38
C ILE A 143 -11.14 -11.82 -27.97
N THR A 144 -9.86 -12.16 -27.91
CA THR A 144 -8.81 -11.31 -28.45
C THR A 144 -8.71 -11.39 -29.98
N GLY A 145 -9.54 -12.21 -30.62
CA GLY A 145 -9.49 -12.45 -32.06
C GLY A 145 -8.15 -13.02 -32.49
N HIS A 146 -7.48 -13.81 -31.65
CA HIS A 146 -6.22 -14.51 -31.92
C HIS A 146 -6.48 -15.99 -32.24
N GLY A 147 -5.44 -16.68 -32.75
CA GLY A 147 -5.50 -18.12 -33.03
C GLY A 147 -5.93 -18.44 -34.47
N ALA A 148 -6.57 -19.59 -34.67
CA ALA A 148 -6.96 -20.07 -36.01
C ALA A 148 -8.17 -19.33 -36.61
N LEU A 149 -8.39 -18.06 -36.25
CA LEU A 149 -9.43 -17.22 -36.83
C LEU A 149 -8.92 -16.57 -38.13
N ALA A 150 -9.75 -16.59 -39.17
CA ALA A 150 -9.33 -16.12 -40.49
C ALA A 150 -8.85 -14.66 -40.49
N LYS A 151 -9.48 -13.80 -39.68
CA LYS A 151 -9.10 -12.38 -39.53
C LYS A 151 -7.70 -12.21 -38.95
N TYR A 152 -7.33 -13.01 -37.94
CA TYR A 152 -5.99 -13.01 -37.34
C TYR A 152 -4.93 -13.51 -38.32
N GLN A 153 -5.21 -14.64 -38.98
CA GLN A 153 -4.30 -15.25 -39.95
C GLN A 153 -4.05 -14.35 -41.16
N ALA A 154 -5.05 -13.60 -41.62
CA ALA A 154 -4.88 -12.61 -42.69
C ALA A 154 -4.02 -11.43 -42.25
N MET A 155 -4.26 -10.91 -41.04
CA MET A 155 -3.67 -9.67 -40.56
C MET A 155 -2.21 -9.82 -40.08
N PHE A 156 -1.88 -10.96 -39.47
CA PHE A 156 -0.57 -11.18 -38.84
C PHE A 156 0.27 -12.30 -39.48
N LEU A 157 -0.35 -13.22 -40.22
CA LEU A 157 0.35 -14.33 -40.89
C LEU A 157 0.34 -14.23 -42.41
N GLU A 158 -0.17 -13.11 -42.97
CA GLU A 158 -0.23 -12.81 -44.42
C GLU A 158 -0.80 -13.92 -45.31
N LYS A 159 -1.69 -14.76 -44.77
CA LYS A 159 -2.28 -15.85 -45.55
C LYS A 159 -3.28 -15.29 -46.58
N LYS A 160 -3.04 -15.60 -47.86
CA LYS A 160 -3.93 -15.22 -48.99
C LYS A 160 -5.31 -15.88 -48.95
N HIS A 161 -5.42 -17.07 -48.33
CA HIS A 161 -6.67 -17.80 -48.13
C HIS A 161 -6.76 -18.31 -46.69
N PRO A 162 -7.14 -17.44 -45.74
CA PRO A 162 -7.22 -17.81 -44.33
C PRO A 162 -8.47 -18.67 -44.08
N VAL A 163 -8.28 -19.88 -43.55
CA VAL A 163 -9.37 -20.80 -43.21
C VAL A 163 -9.55 -20.82 -41.70
N SER A 164 -10.78 -20.62 -41.24
CA SER A 164 -11.12 -20.84 -39.83
C SER A 164 -11.53 -22.29 -39.64
N VAL A 165 -10.81 -23.04 -38.81
CA VAL A 165 -11.22 -24.38 -38.39
C VAL A 165 -11.69 -24.27 -36.95
N VAL A 166 -13.00 -24.37 -36.74
CA VAL A 166 -13.58 -24.52 -35.40
C VAL A 166 -13.84 -26.02 -35.22
N THR A 167 -12.90 -26.72 -34.61
CA THR A 167 -13.15 -28.10 -34.17
C THR A 167 -13.76 -28.01 -32.78
N LEU A 168 -15.00 -28.50 -32.63
CA LEU A 168 -15.69 -28.66 -31.34
C LEU A 168 -15.04 -29.76 -30.50
#